data_AF-A0AAW4CPQ8-F1
#
_entry.id   AF-A0AAW4CPQ8-F1
#
_cell.length_a   1.000
_cell.length_b   1.000
_cell.length_c   1.000
_cell.angle_alpha   90.00
_cell.angle_beta   90.00
_cell.angle_gamma   90.00
#
_symmetry.space_group_name_H-M   'P 1'
#
loop_
_entity.id
_entity.type
_entity.pdbx_description
1 polymer ?
#
loop_
_entity_poly.entity_id
_entity_poly.type
_entity_poly.pdbx_seq_one_letter_code
_entity_poly.pdbx_strand_id
1 'polypeptide(L)'
;MVPCCIATNSDSGASPPSARCPMPDPTAAPESRLIDLALQGGGAHGAFTWGVLDRLLEEPWLRIDGISGTSAGAMNAAVLASGYAHGGAPGARRALTRFWSKVSDGAMFSPFRRSPLDIALGRWTLDTSPLFVAMDMMSRVVSPYTLNPSGTNPLTDILAEAIDYDAIARGPIKLFISATNVRTGRNRIFRNGEITPDVLP
;
A
#
# COMPACT_ATOMS: atom_id res chain seq x y z
N MET A 1 -26.98 15.19 -6.56
CA MET A 1 -27.13 16.52 -7.17
C MET A 1 -26.76 16.36 -8.64
N VAL A 2 -27.76 16.16 -9.51
CA VAL A 2 -27.56 15.95 -10.95
C VAL A 2 -27.51 17.32 -11.63
N PRO A 3 -26.56 17.61 -12.54
CA PRO A 3 -26.53 18.91 -13.21
C PRO A 3 -27.60 18.94 -14.29
N CYS A 4 -28.54 19.87 -14.15
CA CYS A 4 -29.57 20.16 -15.13
C CYS A 4 -28.97 21.09 -16.19
N CYS A 5 -28.86 20.63 -17.43
CA CYS A 5 -28.42 21.45 -18.56
C CYS A 5 -29.50 22.51 -18.87
N ILE A 6 -29.17 23.79 -18.69
CA ILE A 6 -29.99 24.90 -19.14
C ILE A 6 -29.72 25.12 -20.62
N ALA A 7 -30.70 24.80 -21.48
CA ALA A 7 -30.70 25.22 -22.88
C ALA A 7 -31.32 26.62 -22.99
N THR A 8 -30.62 27.53 -23.66
CA THR A 8 -31.05 28.91 -23.89
C THR A 8 -31.91 29.06 -25.15
N ASN A 9 -33.00 29.80 -25.00
CA ASN A 9 -33.71 30.68 -25.94
C ASN A 9 -34.62 30.17 -27.08
N SER A 10 -35.86 30.72 -27.00
CA SER A 10 -36.69 31.40 -28.03
C SER A 10 -37.30 30.63 -29.21
N ASP A 11 -38.64 30.70 -29.24
CA ASP A 11 -39.59 30.71 -30.37
C ASP A 11 -39.44 29.68 -31.51
N SER A 12 -40.37 28.72 -31.54
CA SER A 12 -41.41 28.60 -32.59
C SER A 12 -42.20 27.30 -32.40
N GLY A 13 -43.52 27.37 -32.65
CA GLY A 13 -44.48 26.33 -32.32
C GLY A 13 -44.31 25.03 -33.12
N ALA A 14 -43.87 23.99 -32.43
CA ALA A 14 -44.25 22.58 -32.61
C ALA A 14 -43.66 21.80 -31.43
N SER A 15 -44.49 21.09 -30.66
CA SER A 15 -44.00 20.26 -29.55
C SER A 15 -43.07 19.16 -30.10
N PRO A 16 -41.78 19.10 -29.70
CA PRO A 16 -40.92 18.00 -30.12
C PRO A 16 -41.35 16.70 -29.42
N PRO A 17 -41.17 15.52 -30.05
CA PRO A 17 -41.35 14.26 -29.34
C PRO A 17 -40.43 14.26 -28.13
N SER A 18 -40.94 13.82 -26.97
CA SER A 18 -40.20 13.81 -25.72
C SER A 18 -38.89 13.02 -25.90
N ALA A 19 -37.78 13.74 -25.98
CA ALA A 19 -36.45 13.15 -25.95
C ALA A 19 -36.30 12.46 -24.59
N ARG A 20 -36.49 11.14 -24.57
CA ARG A 20 -36.19 10.34 -23.39
C ARG A 20 -34.72 10.53 -23.09
N CYS A 21 -34.40 10.93 -21.86
CA CYS A 21 -33.03 10.94 -21.36
C CYS A 21 -32.42 9.57 -21.66
N PRO A 22 -31.26 9.48 -22.36
CA PRO A 22 -30.62 8.21 -22.59
C PRO A 22 -30.40 7.55 -21.22
N MET A 23 -31.08 6.43 -20.99
CA MET A 23 -30.80 5.61 -19.82
C MET A 23 -29.35 5.15 -19.96
N PRO A 24 -28.51 5.30 -18.92
CA PRO A 24 -27.15 4.80 -18.97
C PRO A 24 -27.20 3.31 -19.33
N ASP A 25 -26.49 2.94 -20.39
CA ASP A 25 -26.48 1.58 -20.90
C ASP A 25 -25.91 0.65 -19.81
N PRO A 26 -26.69 -0.30 -19.27
CA PRO A 26 -26.22 -1.22 -18.24
C PRO A 26 -25.13 -2.18 -18.75
N THR A 27 -24.83 -2.17 -20.05
CA THR A 27 -23.74 -2.93 -20.67
C THR A 27 -22.50 -2.10 -21.00
N ALA A 28 -22.53 -0.78 -20.76
CA ALA A 28 -21.34 0.06 -20.93
C ALA A 28 -20.25 -0.41 -19.97
N ALA A 29 -19.12 -0.86 -20.54
CA ALA A 29 -17.94 -1.19 -19.74
C ALA A 29 -17.60 0.01 -18.85
N PRO A 30 -17.36 -0.19 -17.55
CA PRO A 30 -17.12 0.90 -16.61
C PRO A 30 -16.00 1.81 -17.14
N GLU A 31 -16.31 3.11 -17.26
CA GLU A 31 -15.38 4.11 -17.73
C GLU A 31 -14.09 4.05 -16.90
N SER A 32 -12.93 4.03 -17.56
CA SER A 32 -11.66 3.91 -16.85
C SER A 32 -11.43 5.12 -15.94
N ARG A 33 -11.21 4.87 -14.66
CA ARG A 33 -10.95 5.88 -13.63
C ARG A 33 -9.50 5.83 -13.19
N LEU A 34 -8.84 6.98 -13.28
CA LEU A 34 -7.53 7.20 -12.68
C LEU A 34 -7.71 7.51 -11.19
N ILE A 35 -6.95 6.83 -10.34
CA ILE A 35 -6.99 6.99 -8.89
C ILE A 35 -5.58 7.20 -8.33
N ASP A 36 -5.50 7.96 -7.24
CA ASP A 36 -4.32 8.07 -6.40
C ASP A 36 -4.55 7.35 -5.08
N LEU A 37 -3.51 6.66 -4.61
CA LEU A 37 -3.57 5.89 -3.36
C LEU A 37 -2.68 6.54 -2.30
N ALA A 38 -3.19 6.64 -1.07
CA ALA A 38 -2.42 7.04 0.09
C ALA A 38 -2.33 5.87 1.07
N LEU A 39 -1.14 5.28 1.18
CA LEU A 39 -0.89 4.09 1.97
C LEU A 39 -0.30 4.48 3.32
N GLN A 40 -1.10 4.27 4.37
CA GLN A 40 -0.69 4.52 5.73
C GLN A 40 0.45 3.58 6.16
N GLY A 41 1.33 4.06 7.03
CA GLY A 41 2.28 3.20 7.75
C GLY A 41 1.60 2.47 8.92
N GLY A 42 2.20 1.35 9.37
CA GLY A 42 1.74 0.66 10.58
C GLY A 42 1.89 -0.86 10.56
N GLY A 43 3.13 -1.38 10.58
CA GLY A 43 3.44 -2.79 10.87
C GLY A 43 2.50 -3.83 10.21
N ALA A 44 1.86 -4.68 11.02
CA ALA A 44 0.96 -5.76 10.56
C ALA A 44 -0.22 -5.29 9.69
N HIS A 45 -0.61 -4.00 9.76
CA HIS A 45 -1.63 -3.44 8.86
C HIS A 45 -1.16 -3.40 7.39
N GLY A 46 0.15 -3.51 7.14
CA GLY A 46 0.70 -3.60 5.77
C GLY A 46 0.19 -4.81 4.99
N ALA A 47 -0.03 -5.95 5.66
CA ALA A 47 -0.58 -7.15 5.03
C ALA A 47 -2.06 -6.97 4.66
N PHE A 48 -2.81 -6.25 5.50
CA PHE A 48 -4.18 -5.85 5.18
C PHE A 48 -4.21 -4.92 3.96
N THR A 49 -3.32 -3.91 3.92
CA THR A 49 -3.16 -3.04 2.76
C THR A 49 -2.82 -3.83 1.50
N TRP A 50 -1.98 -4.86 1.58
CA TRP A 50 -1.73 -5.75 0.44
C TRP A 50 -3.01 -6.43 -0.06
N GLY A 51 -3.82 -7.01 0.81
CA GLY A 51 -5.09 -7.64 0.40
C GLY A 51 -6.03 -6.65 -0.32
N VAL A 52 -6.09 -5.41 0.16
CA VAL A 52 -6.87 -4.34 -0.50
C VAL A 52 -6.28 -4.00 -1.88
N LEU A 53 -4.96 -3.82 -1.98
CA LEU A 53 -4.28 -3.53 -3.24
C LEU A 53 -4.48 -4.66 -4.26
N ASP A 54 -4.37 -5.92 -3.83
CA ASP A 54 -4.55 -7.10 -4.68
C ASP A 54 -5.96 -7.12 -5.29
N ARG A 55 -6.98 -6.83 -4.47
CA ARG A 55 -8.38 -6.73 -4.92
C ARG A 55 -8.61 -5.54 -5.85
N LEU A 56 -8.01 -4.37 -5.58
CA LEU A 56 -8.12 -3.20 -6.45
C LEU A 56 -7.48 -3.44 -7.83
N LEU A 57 -6.36 -4.16 -7.88
CA LEU A 57 -5.66 -4.51 -9.12
C LEU A 57 -6.45 -5.49 -10.00
N GLU A 58 -7.49 -6.15 -9.48
CA GLU A 58 -8.40 -6.99 -10.27
C GLU A 58 -9.43 -6.18 -11.05
N GLU A 59 -9.69 -4.93 -10.66
CA GLU A 59 -10.71 -4.09 -11.28
C GLU A 59 -10.19 -3.43 -12.57
N PRO A 60 -10.64 -3.86 -13.77
CA PRO A 60 -10.08 -3.38 -15.04
C PRO A 60 -10.41 -1.90 -15.33
N TRP A 61 -11.41 -1.34 -14.64
CA TRP A 61 -11.78 0.06 -14.76
C TRP A 61 -10.93 0.97 -13.87
N LEU A 62 -10.20 0.43 -12.89
CA LEU A 62 -9.33 1.22 -12.03
C LEU A 62 -7.89 1.26 -12.58
N ARG A 63 -7.34 2.47 -12.70
CA ARG A 63 -5.93 2.70 -13.04
C ARG A 63 -5.28 3.53 -11.97
N ILE A 64 -4.18 3.03 -11.42
CA ILE A 64 -3.42 3.75 -10.40
C ILE A 64 -2.48 4.74 -11.11
N ASP A 65 -2.66 6.04 -10.86
CA ASP A 65 -1.77 7.09 -11.38
C ASP A 65 -0.61 7.34 -10.41
N GLY A 66 -0.93 7.48 -9.12
CA GLY A 66 0.06 7.73 -8.08
C GLY A 66 -0.19 6.97 -6.79
N ILE A 67 0.90 6.75 -6.04
CA ILE A 67 0.89 6.14 -4.71
C ILE A 67 1.78 6.97 -3.79
N SER A 68 1.21 7.44 -2.69
CA SER A 68 1.96 7.96 -1.56
C SER A 68 2.05 6.93 -0.44
N GLY A 69 3.18 6.88 0.27
CA GLY A 69 3.41 5.85 1.27
C GLY A 69 4.40 6.26 2.35
N THR A 70 4.24 5.69 3.53
CA THR A 70 5.20 5.80 4.64
C THR A 70 5.33 4.43 5.31
N SER A 71 6.54 4.05 5.73
CA SER A 71 6.78 2.77 6.41
C SER A 71 6.30 1.55 5.58
N ALA A 72 5.47 0.68 6.16
CA ALA A 72 4.86 -0.45 5.44
C ALA A 72 4.09 -0.05 4.17
N GLY A 73 3.46 1.12 4.17
CA GLY A 73 2.82 1.67 2.98
C GLY A 73 3.82 2.01 1.87
N ALA A 74 5.03 2.48 2.22
CA ALA A 74 6.09 2.75 1.27
C ALA A 74 6.63 1.47 0.62
N MET A 75 6.80 0.41 1.42
CA MET A 75 7.20 -0.91 0.91
C MET A 75 6.17 -1.47 -0.08
N ASN A 76 4.88 -1.46 0.29
CA ASN A 76 3.80 -1.88 -0.60
C ASN A 76 3.76 -1.05 -1.89
N ALA A 77 3.93 0.27 -1.80
CA ALA A 77 3.97 1.17 -2.96
C ALA A 77 5.12 0.81 -3.92
N ALA A 78 6.33 0.61 -3.38
CA ALA A 78 7.51 0.28 -4.17
C ALA A 78 7.39 -1.11 -4.83
N VAL A 79 6.99 -2.14 -4.08
CA VAL A 79 6.78 -3.50 -4.61
C VAL A 79 5.70 -3.51 -5.69
N LEU A 80 4.58 -2.82 -5.47
CA LEU A 80 3.50 -2.70 -6.45
C LEU A 80 4.02 -2.02 -7.72
N ALA A 81 4.68 -0.86 -7.62
CA ALA A 81 5.17 -0.12 -8.77
C ALA A 81 6.23 -0.90 -9.57
N SER A 82 7.17 -1.56 -8.87
CA SER A 82 8.16 -2.47 -9.47
C SER A 82 7.49 -3.60 -10.25
N GLY A 83 6.56 -4.32 -9.62
CA GLY A 83 5.84 -5.41 -10.29
C GLY A 83 4.95 -4.93 -11.44
N TYR A 84 4.36 -3.74 -11.31
CA TYR A 84 3.54 -3.14 -12.36
C TYR A 84 4.36 -2.79 -13.60
N ALA A 85 5.57 -2.27 -13.44
CA ALA A 85 6.46 -1.97 -14.56
C ALA A 85 6.82 -3.22 -15.39
N HIS A 86 6.81 -4.41 -14.78
CA HIS A 86 7.15 -5.67 -15.44
C HIS A 86 5.98 -6.40 -16.11
N GLY A 87 4.74 -6.09 -15.73
CA GLY A 87 3.60 -6.88 -16.21
C GLY A 87 2.23 -6.32 -15.87
N GLY A 88 2.13 -5.00 -15.68
CA GLY A 88 0.90 -4.31 -15.31
C GLY A 88 0.31 -4.84 -14.01
N ALA A 89 -1.02 -4.79 -13.91
CA ALA A 89 -1.72 -5.24 -12.70
C ALA A 89 -1.40 -6.70 -12.31
N PRO A 90 -1.35 -7.70 -13.23
CA PRO A 90 -0.92 -9.05 -12.89
C PRO A 90 0.51 -9.14 -12.34
N GLY A 91 1.44 -8.34 -12.88
CA GLY A 91 2.82 -8.26 -12.39
C GLY A 91 2.91 -7.72 -10.97
N ALA A 92 2.18 -6.63 -10.70
CA ALA A 92 2.08 -6.02 -9.39
C ALA A 92 1.54 -6.99 -8.32
N ARG A 93 0.46 -7.72 -8.63
CA ARG A 93 -0.11 -8.73 -7.74
C ARG A 93 0.89 -9.83 -7.38
N ARG A 94 1.56 -10.40 -8.39
CA ARG A 94 2.60 -11.43 -8.17
C ARG A 94 3.74 -10.92 -7.31
N ALA A 95 4.18 -9.68 -7.51
CA ALA A 95 5.25 -9.07 -6.72
C ALA A 95 4.83 -8.89 -5.26
N LEU A 96 3.63 -8.36 -5.00
CA LEU A 96 3.09 -8.19 -3.66
C LEU A 96 2.92 -9.53 -2.93
N THR A 97 2.37 -10.55 -3.59
CA THR A 97 2.25 -11.90 -3.03
C THR A 97 3.60 -12.47 -2.65
N ARG A 98 4.58 -12.39 -3.56
CA ARG A 98 5.94 -12.88 -3.30
C ARG A 98 6.58 -12.17 -2.10
N PHE A 99 6.45 -10.85 -2.04
CA PHE A 99 6.99 -10.05 -0.95
C PHE A 99 6.40 -10.47 0.41
N TRP A 100 5.08 -10.52 0.53
CA TRP A 100 4.44 -10.88 1.80
C TRP A 100 4.60 -12.34 2.18
N SER A 101 4.71 -13.27 1.22
CA SER A 101 5.12 -14.65 1.51
C SER A 101 6.51 -14.70 2.13
N LYS A 102 7.50 -13.99 1.56
CA LYS A 102 8.86 -13.93 2.12
C LYS A 102 8.90 -13.28 3.50
N VAL A 103 8.13 -12.20 3.71
CA VAL A 103 8.00 -11.56 5.03
C VAL A 103 7.41 -12.53 6.06
N SER A 104 6.38 -13.31 5.67
CA SER A 104 5.78 -14.33 6.52
C SER A 104 6.77 -15.46 6.86
N ASP A 105 7.51 -15.95 5.86
CA ASP A 105 8.53 -16.99 6.06
C ASP A 105 9.64 -16.50 7.00
N GLY A 106 10.16 -15.29 6.77
CA GLY A 106 11.15 -14.66 7.65
C GLY A 106 10.65 -14.45 9.08
N ALA A 107 9.39 -14.08 9.25
CA ALA A 107 8.76 -13.95 10.57
C ALA A 107 8.62 -15.31 11.27
N MET A 108 8.34 -16.39 10.53
CA MET A 108 8.31 -17.75 11.10
C MET A 108 9.67 -18.17 11.65
N PHE A 109 10.80 -17.73 11.07
CA PHE A 109 12.14 -18.08 11.56
C PHE A 109 12.71 -17.13 12.63
N SER A 110 11.97 -16.08 13.02
CA SER A 110 12.39 -15.16 14.09
C SER A 110 12.34 -15.83 15.48
N PRO A 111 13.34 -15.62 16.35
CA PRO A 111 13.33 -16.10 17.74
C PRO A 111 12.23 -15.44 18.60
N PHE A 112 11.58 -14.39 18.10
CA PHE A 112 10.40 -13.76 18.70
C PHE A 112 9.11 -14.51 18.29
N ARG A 113 8.99 -15.79 18.66
CA ARG A 113 7.73 -16.55 18.48
C ARG A 113 6.83 -16.41 19.71
N ARG A 114 5.51 -16.47 19.48
CA ARG A 114 4.54 -16.82 20.53
C ARG A 114 4.82 -18.25 20.98
N SER A 115 4.85 -18.51 22.29
CA SER A 115 5.19 -19.86 22.77
C SER A 115 4.08 -20.85 22.36
N PRO A 116 4.40 -22.14 22.12
CA PRO A 116 3.39 -23.17 21.87
C PRO A 116 2.31 -23.26 22.97
N LEU A 117 2.67 -22.86 24.19
CA LEU A 117 1.78 -22.76 25.35
C LEU A 117 0.72 -21.65 25.19
N ASP A 118 1.06 -20.53 24.55
CA ASP A 118 0.12 -19.41 24.31
C ASP A 118 -0.93 -19.76 23.26
N ILE A 119 -0.55 -20.56 22.25
CA ILE A 119 -1.46 -21.06 21.21
C ILE A 119 -2.42 -22.10 21.77
N ALA A 120 -1.91 -23.02 22.62
CA ALA A 120 -2.70 -24.07 23.23
C ALA A 120 -3.74 -23.58 24.25
N LEU A 121 -3.49 -22.43 24.91
CA LEU A 121 -4.38 -21.86 25.92
C LEU A 121 -5.49 -20.97 25.37
N GLY A 122 -5.59 -20.78 24.05
CA GLY A 122 -6.68 -20.01 23.42
C GLY A 122 -6.78 -18.55 23.90
N ARG A 123 -5.66 -17.96 24.36
CA ARG A 123 -5.61 -16.59 24.88
C ARG A 123 -5.45 -15.60 23.72
N TRP A 124 -6.58 -15.14 23.19
CA TRP A 124 -6.66 -14.20 22.08
C TRP A 124 -6.51 -12.71 22.47
N THR A 125 -6.16 -12.42 23.72
CA THR A 125 -5.93 -11.06 24.24
C THR A 125 -4.67 -11.02 25.10
N LEU A 126 -3.81 -10.03 24.86
CA LEU A 126 -2.52 -9.82 25.56
C LEU A 126 -2.62 -8.79 26.70
N ASP A 127 -3.82 -8.38 27.11
CA ASP A 127 -4.02 -7.18 27.95
C ASP A 127 -3.69 -7.37 29.44
N THR A 128 -3.44 -8.59 29.91
CA THR A 128 -3.23 -8.87 31.36
C THR A 128 -1.93 -9.60 31.69
N SER A 129 -1.04 -9.85 30.72
CA SER A 129 0.26 -10.47 31.02
C SER A 129 1.22 -9.43 31.61
N PRO A 130 1.68 -9.59 32.87
CA PRO A 130 2.69 -8.71 33.47
C PRO A 130 3.97 -8.63 32.63
N LEU A 131 4.25 -9.68 31.84
CA LEU A 131 5.36 -9.73 30.91
C LEU A 131 5.15 -8.85 29.67
N PHE A 132 3.90 -8.69 29.19
CA PHE A 132 3.58 -7.80 28.07
C PHE A 132 3.62 -6.34 28.49
N VAL A 133 3.13 -5.99 29.68
CA VAL A 133 3.27 -4.63 30.23
C VAL A 133 4.74 -4.32 30.52
N ALA A 134 5.50 -5.27 31.06
CA ALA A 134 6.95 -5.13 31.23
C ALA A 134 7.65 -4.97 29.87
N MET A 135 7.24 -5.70 28.83
CA MET A 135 7.77 -5.54 27.47
C MET A 135 7.32 -4.25 26.76
N ASP A 136 6.10 -3.76 26.96
CA ASP A 136 5.64 -2.47 26.42
C ASP A 136 6.35 -1.31 27.10
N MET A 137 6.58 -1.41 28.42
CA MET A 137 7.44 -0.47 29.11
C MET A 137 8.88 -0.58 28.62
N MET A 138 9.40 -1.80 28.42
CA MET A 138 10.76 -2.02 27.95
C MET A 138 10.95 -1.61 26.49
N SER A 139 9.96 -1.74 25.59
CA SER A 139 10.02 -1.28 24.19
C SER A 139 10.03 0.25 24.07
N ARG A 140 9.53 0.95 25.10
CA ARG A 140 9.60 2.41 25.23
C ARG A 140 10.95 2.91 25.75
N VAL A 141 11.74 2.04 26.41
CA VAL A 141 13.11 2.37 26.89
C VAL A 141 14.21 1.75 26.03
N VAL A 142 13.92 0.64 25.36
CA VAL A 142 14.79 -0.16 24.49
C VAL A 142 14.29 0.04 23.08
N SER A 143 14.84 1.06 22.42
CA SER A 143 14.54 1.33 21.01
C SER A 143 14.83 0.09 20.17
N PRO A 144 14.01 -0.26 19.14
CA PRO A 144 14.20 -1.45 18.29
C PRO A 144 15.63 -1.62 17.74
N TYR A 145 16.39 -0.52 17.65
CA TYR A 145 17.80 -0.50 17.24
C TYR A 145 18.77 -1.14 18.25
N THR A 146 18.39 -1.28 19.52
CA THR A 146 19.24 -1.87 20.58
C THR A 146 19.08 -3.38 20.72
N LEU A 147 18.06 -3.97 20.07
CA LEU A 147 17.88 -5.43 19.95
C LEU A 147 18.54 -6.02 18.68
N ASN A 148 19.30 -5.21 17.92
CA ASN A 148 20.02 -5.65 16.72
C ASN A 148 21.54 -5.43 16.84
N PRO A 149 22.27 -6.28 17.60
CA PRO A 149 23.73 -6.15 17.77
C PRO A 149 24.53 -6.43 16.48
N SER A 150 23.91 -7.04 15.46
CA SER A 150 24.56 -7.43 14.20
C SER A 150 24.16 -6.56 12.99
N GLY A 151 23.26 -5.57 13.15
CA GLY A 151 22.90 -4.62 12.09
C GLY A 151 22.14 -5.19 10.89
N THR A 152 21.85 -6.49 10.86
CA THR A 152 21.18 -7.18 9.75
C THR A 152 19.66 -7.10 9.92
N ASN A 153 19.01 -6.19 9.20
CA ASN A 153 17.55 -6.14 9.09
C ASN A 153 17.10 -7.07 7.95
N PRO A 154 16.51 -8.25 8.23
CA PRO A 154 16.12 -9.20 7.19
C PRO A 154 15.10 -8.63 6.19
N LEU A 155 14.38 -7.56 6.55
CA LEU A 155 13.48 -6.86 5.64
C LEU A 155 14.25 -6.12 4.54
N THR A 156 15.44 -5.58 4.83
CA THR A 156 16.26 -4.86 3.84
C THR A 156 16.69 -5.79 2.71
N ASP A 157 17.11 -7.01 3.04
CA ASP A 157 17.50 -8.02 2.04
C ASP A 157 16.29 -8.47 1.20
N ILE A 158 15.14 -8.68 1.84
CA ILE A 158 13.89 -9.03 1.15
C ILE A 158 13.47 -7.90 0.18
N LEU A 159 13.57 -6.64 0.60
CA LEU A 159 13.24 -5.48 -0.22
C LEU A 159 14.21 -5.33 -1.39
N ALA A 160 15.51 -5.50 -1.16
CA ALA A 160 16.53 -5.45 -2.22
C ALA A 160 16.29 -6.50 -3.30
N GLU A 161 15.84 -7.70 -2.92
CA GLU A 161 15.55 -8.78 -3.88
C GLU A 161 14.16 -8.64 -4.55
N ALA A 162 13.18 -8.06 -3.85
CA ALA A 162 11.80 -7.96 -4.33
C ALA A 162 11.55 -6.76 -5.25
N ILE A 163 12.43 -5.74 -5.20
CA ILE A 163 12.20 -4.45 -5.85
C ILE A 163 13.24 -4.20 -6.94
N ASP A 164 12.77 -3.95 -8.16
CA ASP A 164 13.57 -3.40 -9.24
C ASP A 164 13.41 -1.86 -9.24
N TYR A 165 14.40 -1.19 -8.68
CA TYR A 165 14.44 0.27 -8.54
C TYR A 165 14.58 0.98 -9.90
N ASP A 166 15.25 0.37 -10.86
CA ASP A 166 15.39 0.90 -12.21
C ASP A 166 14.05 0.88 -12.95
N ALA A 167 13.28 -0.19 -12.77
CA ALA A 167 11.92 -0.29 -13.29
C ALA A 167 10.97 0.72 -12.62
N ILE A 168 11.13 0.99 -11.31
CA ILE A 168 10.38 2.06 -10.62
C ILE A 168 10.71 3.43 -11.22
N ALA A 169 11.98 3.73 -11.46
CA ALA A 169 12.42 5.03 -11.97
C ALA A 169 11.81 5.36 -13.34
N ARG A 170 11.59 4.34 -14.19
CA ARG A 170 10.98 4.47 -15.53
C ARG A 170 9.50 4.10 -15.57
N GLY A 171 8.94 3.66 -14.44
CA GLY A 171 7.60 3.08 -14.35
C GLY A 171 6.50 4.12 -14.53
N PRO A 172 5.28 3.68 -14.90
CA PRO A 172 4.16 4.59 -15.15
C PRO A 172 3.50 5.14 -13.87
N ILE A 173 3.66 4.46 -12.74
CA ILE A 173 3.06 4.83 -11.46
C ILE A 173 3.95 5.84 -10.72
N LYS A 174 3.39 6.98 -10.35
CA LYS A 174 4.10 8.04 -9.62
C LYS A 174 4.20 7.68 -8.14
N LEU A 175 5.41 7.64 -7.58
CA LEU A 175 5.64 7.36 -6.16
C LEU A 175 5.96 8.63 -5.37
N PHE A 176 5.38 8.71 -4.18
CA PHE A 176 5.63 9.78 -3.20
C PHE A 176 5.89 9.16 -1.83
N ILE A 177 7.15 8.86 -1.54
CA ILE A 177 7.54 8.21 -0.29
C ILE A 177 7.96 9.26 0.73
N SER A 178 7.27 9.31 1.87
CA SER A 178 7.63 10.22 2.95
C SER A 178 8.54 9.50 3.96
N ALA A 179 9.68 10.10 4.26
CA ALA A 179 10.54 9.69 5.36
C ALA A 179 10.89 10.90 6.24
N THR A 180 11.05 10.65 7.54
CA THR A 180 11.41 11.69 8.52
C THR A 180 12.87 11.53 8.91
N ASN A 181 13.65 12.61 8.78
CA ASN A 181 15.01 12.62 9.30
C ASN A 181 14.98 12.62 10.84
N VAL A 182 15.44 11.54 11.45
CA VAL A 182 15.42 11.34 12.91
C VAL A 182 16.28 12.36 13.68
N ARG A 183 17.35 12.90 13.08
CA ARG A 183 18.21 13.90 13.71
C ARG A 183 17.62 15.30 13.69
N THR A 184 16.89 15.65 12.64
CA THR A 184 16.41 17.03 12.42
C THR A 184 14.89 17.17 12.56
N GLY A 185 14.15 16.07 12.65
CA GLY A 185 12.68 16.04 12.68
C GLY A 185 11.99 16.52 11.40
N ARG A 186 12.74 16.71 10.30
CA ARG A 186 12.20 17.24 9.04
C ARG A 186 11.71 16.11 8.16
N ASN A 187 10.57 16.31 7.50
CA ASN A 187 10.09 15.39 6.47
C ASN A 187 10.82 15.61 5.14
N ARG A 188 11.03 14.53 4.40
CA ARG A 188 11.46 14.57 3.00
C ARG A 188 10.57 13.62 2.21
N ILE A 189 10.15 14.06 1.03
CA ILE A 189 9.38 13.26 0.07
C ILE A 189 10.34 12.84 -1.04
N PHE A 190 10.41 11.54 -1.31
CA PHE A 190 11.19 10.93 -2.37
C PHE A 190 10.27 10.53 -3.53
N ARG A 191 10.70 10.82 -4.75
CA ARG A 191 10.00 10.45 -5.99
C ARG A 191 10.67 9.27 -6.69
N ASN A 192 10.06 8.72 -7.75
CA ASN A 192 10.52 7.51 -8.47
C ASN A 192 12.04 7.39 -8.65
N GLY A 193 12.71 8.41 -9.20
CA GLY A 193 14.15 8.37 -9.45
C GLY A 193 15.04 8.53 -8.21
N GLU A 194 14.45 8.85 -7.05
CA GLU A 194 15.14 8.95 -5.77
C GLU A 194 14.90 7.73 -4.87
N ILE A 195 14.10 6.75 -5.30
CA ILE A 195 13.82 5.56 -4.50
C ILE A 195 15.02 4.62 -4.58
N THR A 196 15.67 4.44 -3.43
CA THR A 196 16.77 3.46 -3.23
C THR A 196 16.41 2.54 -2.06
N PRO A 197 17.16 1.43 -1.86
CA PRO A 197 16.96 0.57 -0.70
C PRO A 197 16.98 1.32 0.64
N ASP A 198 17.80 2.36 0.77
CA ASP A 198 17.96 3.15 1.99
C ASP A 198 16.76 4.09 2.29
N VAL A 199 15.91 4.35 1.29
CA VAL A 199 14.72 5.20 1.44
C VAL A 199 13.55 4.40 2.04
N LEU A 200 13.59 3.07 1.94
CA LEU A 200 12.59 2.18 2.50
C LEU A 200 13.04 1.73 3.92
N PRO A 201 12.10 1.62 4.89
CA PRO A 201 12.43 1.34 6.29
C PRO A 201 12.65 -0.14 6.61
#